data_AF-A0AAV5WKI3-F1
#
_entry.id   AF-A0AAV5WKI3-F1
#
_cell.length_a   1.000
_cell.length_b   1.000
_cell.length_c   1.000
_cell.angle_alpha   90.00
_cell.angle_beta   90.00
_cell.angle_gamma   90.00
#
_symmetry.space_group_name_H-M   'P 1'
#
loop_
_entity.id
_entity.type
_entity.pdbx_description
1 polymer ?
#
loop_
_entity_poly.entity_id
_entity_poly.type
_entity_poly.pdbx_seq_one_letter_code
_entity_poly.pdbx_strand_id
1 'polypeptide(L)'
;SARWMSALTDDETGLNTNANCVSLADYSGDGEIKLIVADLGTSRYEMKMKVFKALTKIGETTLIDSAIAIMAFNNEQKPTYTMGVACGNSLFVYRALRPFYKFEIPVTPLLHSEALAWDRYWKDGQQLETLTSNLQLAADE
;
A
#
# COMPACT_ATOMS: atom_id res chain seq x y z
N SER A 1 -21.85 -6.28 33.44
CA SER A 1 -20.67 -5.50 33.86
C SER A 1 -19.80 -5.27 32.63
N ALA A 2 -19.47 -4.02 32.30
CA ALA A 2 -18.61 -3.70 31.17
C ALA A 2 -17.14 -3.96 31.55
N ARG A 3 -16.42 -4.73 30.73
CA ARG A 3 -14.98 -5.05 30.92
C ARG A 3 -14.04 -4.01 30.32
N TRP A 4 -14.58 -3.01 29.64
CA TRP A 4 -13.84 -1.99 28.90
C TRP A 4 -13.93 -0.64 29.59
N MET A 5 -12.82 0.11 29.54
CA MET A 5 -12.76 1.51 29.98
C MET A 5 -12.63 2.39 28.74
N SER A 6 -13.48 3.41 28.62
CA SER A 6 -13.38 4.39 27.54
C SER A 6 -12.17 5.27 27.78
N ALA A 7 -11.22 5.26 26.84
CA ALA A 7 -10.00 6.07 26.90
C ALA A 7 -10.12 7.37 26.08
N LEU A 8 -10.66 7.28 24.86
CA LEU A 8 -10.90 8.41 23.97
C LEU A 8 -12.10 8.09 23.05
N THR A 9 -12.89 9.11 22.75
CA THR A 9 -13.84 9.11 21.64
C THR A 9 -13.73 10.48 20.98
N ASP A 10 -13.44 10.49 19.69
CA ASP A 10 -13.21 11.71 18.91
C ASP A 10 -13.78 11.53 17.50
N ASP A 11 -14.81 12.32 17.20
CA ASP A 11 -15.51 12.32 15.91
C ASP A 11 -14.94 13.37 14.94
N GLU A 12 -14.05 14.26 15.40
CA GLU A 12 -13.51 15.36 14.61
C GLU A 12 -12.24 14.99 13.82
N THR A 13 -11.50 13.96 14.23
CA THR A 13 -10.23 13.57 13.57
C THR A 13 -10.43 13.15 12.09
N GLY A 14 -11.61 12.62 11.74
CA GLY A 14 -12.00 12.35 10.34
C GLY A 14 -11.01 11.46 9.57
N LEU A 15 -10.75 10.25 10.07
CA LEU A 15 -9.90 9.27 9.38
C LEU A 15 -10.71 8.45 8.36
N ASN A 16 -10.28 8.45 7.10
CA ASN A 16 -10.78 7.50 6.11
C ASN A 16 -9.74 6.39 5.89
N THR A 17 -9.89 5.25 6.58
CA THR A 17 -8.88 4.19 6.53
C THR A 17 -9.50 2.81 6.76
N ASN A 18 -8.74 1.77 6.40
CA ASN A 18 -9.06 0.37 6.70
C ASN A 18 -8.12 -0.17 7.78
N ALA A 19 -8.49 -1.26 8.44
CA ALA A 19 -7.67 -1.87 9.49
C ALA A 19 -6.23 -2.20 9.05
N ASN A 20 -6.04 -2.62 7.79
CA ASN A 20 -4.72 -2.92 7.22
C ASN A 20 -3.85 -1.68 7.00
N CYS A 21 -4.45 -0.50 7.00
CA CYS A 21 -3.81 0.80 6.83
C CYS A 21 -3.50 1.47 8.18
N VAL A 22 -3.44 0.69 9.26
CA VAL A 22 -3.10 1.14 10.60
C VAL A 22 -1.92 0.32 11.14
N SER A 23 -0.94 0.97 11.74
CA SER A 23 0.22 0.33 12.36
C SER A 23 0.65 1.06 13.63
N LEU A 24 1.36 0.35 14.51
CA LEU A 24 1.90 0.87 15.76
C LEU A 24 3.42 0.67 15.77
N ALA A 25 4.17 1.76 15.94
CA ALA A 25 5.63 1.67 15.98
C ALA A 25 6.32 2.87 16.62
N ASP A 26 7.54 2.65 17.12
CA ASP A 26 8.46 3.72 17.45
C ASP A 26 9.40 3.99 16.26
N TYR A 27 8.98 4.85 15.33
CA TYR A 27 9.81 5.22 14.19
C TYR A 27 10.92 6.24 14.56
N SER A 28 10.77 6.97 15.67
CA SER A 28 11.74 7.99 16.11
C SER A 28 12.82 7.44 17.04
N GLY A 29 12.59 6.27 17.64
CA GLY A 29 13.54 5.64 18.56
C GLY A 29 13.58 6.30 19.93
N ASP A 30 12.52 7.00 20.31
CA ASP A 30 12.40 7.70 21.60
C ASP A 30 11.78 6.82 22.70
N GLY A 31 11.48 5.56 22.40
CA GLY A 31 10.88 4.60 23.32
C GLY A 31 9.35 4.65 23.37
N GLU A 32 8.71 5.55 22.62
CA GLU A 32 7.26 5.64 22.57
C GLU A 32 6.66 5.10 21.27
N ILE A 33 5.70 4.20 21.43
CA ILE A 33 4.89 3.69 20.32
C ILE A 33 3.92 4.76 19.85
N LYS A 34 3.93 5.02 18.54
CA LYS A 34 3.06 5.97 17.85
C LYS A 34 2.07 5.20 16.99
N LEU A 35 0.87 5.76 16.85
CA LEU A 35 -0.14 5.26 15.93
C LEU A 35 0.11 5.89 14.56
N ILE A 36 0.35 5.05 13.55
CA ILE A 36 0.54 5.46 12.16
C ILE A 36 -0.69 4.99 11.37
N VAL A 37 -1.30 5.91 10.64
CA VAL A 37 -2.49 5.65 9.83
C VAL A 37 -2.25 6.12 8.42
N ALA A 38 -2.38 5.23 7.44
CA ALA A 38 -2.52 5.60 6.04
C ALA A 38 -3.98 5.99 5.79
N ASP A 39 -4.22 7.29 5.76
CA ASP A 39 -5.50 7.90 5.42
C ASP A 39 -5.64 7.93 3.90
N LEU A 40 -6.72 7.31 3.41
CA LEU A 40 -7.09 7.21 2.00
C LEU A 40 -7.65 8.53 1.45
N GLY A 41 -7.80 9.55 2.31
CA GLY A 41 -8.32 10.85 1.90
C GLY A 41 -9.77 10.76 1.44
N THR A 42 -10.22 11.76 0.70
CA THR A 42 -11.54 11.78 0.06
C THR A 42 -11.42 12.54 -1.26
N SER A 43 -12.52 12.75 -1.99
CA SER A 43 -12.48 13.66 -3.17
C SER A 43 -12.03 15.09 -2.84
N ARG A 44 -12.04 15.49 -1.56
CA ARG A 44 -11.66 16.84 -1.09
C ARG A 44 -10.29 16.89 -0.40
N TYR A 45 -9.74 15.74 0.00
CA TYR A 45 -8.53 15.66 0.83
C TYR A 45 -7.56 14.63 0.28
N GLU A 46 -6.27 15.00 0.25
CA GLU A 46 -5.20 14.11 -0.19
C GLU A 46 -5.02 12.90 0.73
N MET A 47 -4.50 11.82 0.15
CA MET A 47 -4.05 10.63 0.87
C MET A 47 -2.82 10.99 1.71
N LYS A 48 -2.84 10.66 3.01
CA LYS A 48 -1.79 11.04 3.95
C LYS A 48 -1.48 9.93 4.93
N MET A 49 -0.20 9.70 5.19
CA MET A 49 0.26 8.95 6.35
C MET A 49 0.27 9.90 7.55
N LYS A 50 -0.73 9.78 8.42
CA LYS A 50 -0.89 10.56 9.65
C LYS A 50 -0.25 9.81 10.83
N VAL A 51 0.34 10.56 11.76
CA VAL A 51 0.99 10.00 12.95
C VAL A 51 0.43 10.65 14.19
N PHE A 52 0.09 9.82 15.16
CA PHE A 52 -0.47 10.23 16.44
C PHE A 52 0.42 9.74 17.58
N LYS A 53 0.60 10.62 18.58
CA LYS A 53 1.25 10.32 19.85
C LYS A 53 0.24 10.65 20.94
N ALA A 54 -0.07 9.66 21.77
CA ALA A 54 -1.18 9.73 22.72
C ALA A 54 -2.49 10.17 22.02
N LEU A 55 -3.04 11.33 22.38
CA LEU A 55 -4.32 11.84 21.87
C LEU A 55 -4.15 12.91 20.78
N THR A 56 -2.92 13.17 20.32
CA THR A 56 -2.66 14.27 19.38
C THR A 56 -1.99 13.78 18.10
N LYS A 57 -2.39 14.39 16.97
CA LYS A 57 -1.68 14.22 15.69
C LYS A 57 -0.38 15.03 15.73
N ILE A 58 0.75 14.36 15.54
CA ILE A 58 2.09 14.97 15.62
C ILE A 58 2.76 15.15 14.26
N GLY A 59 2.24 14.53 13.20
CA GLY A 59 2.81 14.64 11.87
C GLY A 59 1.92 14.04 10.79
N GLU A 60 2.19 14.44 9.56
CA GLU A 60 1.59 13.84 8.38
C GLU A 60 2.55 13.91 7.18
N THR A 61 2.42 12.98 6.25
CA THR A 61 3.17 12.96 4.99
C THR A 61 2.25 12.51 3.87
N THR A 62 2.25 13.22 2.75
CA THR A 62 1.44 12.86 1.58
C THR A 62 1.88 11.49 1.04
N LEU A 63 0.90 10.60 0.85
CA LEU A 63 1.11 9.30 0.22
C LEU A 63 1.19 9.48 -1.29
N ILE A 64 2.02 8.66 -1.92
CA ILE A 64 2.21 8.71 -3.38
C ILE A 64 0.96 8.16 -4.10
N ASP A 65 0.33 7.15 -3.52
CA ASP A 65 -0.82 6.45 -4.09
C ASP A 65 -1.70 5.86 -2.98
N SER A 66 -2.86 5.32 -3.34
CA SER A 66 -3.81 4.71 -2.43
C SER A 66 -3.22 3.48 -1.74
N ALA A 67 -3.07 3.58 -0.42
CA ALA A 67 -2.53 2.50 0.38
C ALA A 67 -3.51 1.32 0.48
N ILE A 68 -2.98 0.10 0.28
CA ILE A 68 -3.69 -1.16 0.54
C ILE A 68 -3.39 -1.64 1.97
N ALA A 69 -2.14 -1.47 2.39
CA ALA A 69 -1.69 -1.80 3.74
C ALA A 69 -0.48 -0.96 4.14
N ILE A 70 -0.30 -0.79 5.45
CA ILE A 70 0.90 -0.23 6.06
C ILE A 70 1.44 -1.19 7.12
N MET A 71 2.76 -1.35 7.15
CA MET A 71 3.42 -2.19 8.13
C MET A 71 4.69 -1.51 8.63
N ALA A 72 4.88 -1.56 9.94
CA ALA A 72 6.16 -1.20 10.54
C ALA A 72 7.06 -2.44 10.58
N PHE A 73 8.29 -2.30 10.09
CA PHE A 73 9.28 -3.36 10.16
C PHE A 73 10.64 -2.79 10.55
N ASN A 74 11.45 -3.62 11.22
CA ASN A 74 12.82 -3.27 11.54
C ASN A 74 13.76 -3.86 10.48
N ASN A 75 14.55 -2.99 9.84
CA ASN A 75 15.44 -3.36 8.75
C ASN A 75 16.93 -3.28 9.14
N GLU A 76 17.23 -2.82 10.37
CA GLU A 76 18.60 -2.65 10.87
C GLU A 76 18.75 -3.29 12.25
N GLN A 77 19.99 -3.38 12.77
CA GLN A 77 20.21 -3.65 14.20
C GLN A 77 19.83 -2.46 15.10
N LYS A 78 19.28 -1.38 14.53
CA LYS A 78 18.83 -0.19 15.27
C LYS A 78 17.41 -0.41 15.79
N PRO A 79 17.01 0.26 16.89
CA PRO A 79 15.66 0.12 17.45
C PRO A 79 14.58 0.91 16.70
N THR A 80 14.90 1.57 15.57
CA THR A 80 13.94 2.42 14.84
C THR A 80 13.20 1.64 13.76
N TYR A 81 11.88 1.80 13.73
CA TYR A 81 11.04 1.13 12.73
C TYR A 81 10.96 1.94 11.42
N THR A 82 10.99 1.21 10.31
CA THR A 82 10.75 1.71 8.96
C THR A 82 9.32 1.37 8.56
N MET A 83 8.62 2.29 7.89
CA MET A 83 7.25 2.03 7.42
C MET A 83 7.29 1.53 5.98
N GLY A 84 6.60 0.43 5.71
CA GLY A 84 6.30 -0.04 4.36
C GLY A 84 4.84 0.22 4.05
N VAL A 85 4.57 0.90 2.93
CA VAL A 85 3.23 1.18 2.43
C VAL A 85 3.06 0.46 1.10
N ALA A 86 2.17 -0.53 1.06
CA ALA A 86 1.85 -1.26 -0.15
C ALA A 86 0.79 -0.49 -0.95
N CYS A 87 1.06 -0.23 -2.22
CA CYS A 87 0.18 0.48 -3.16
C CYS A 87 0.22 -0.26 -4.50
N GLY A 88 -0.87 -0.90 -4.91
CA GLY A 88 -0.93 -1.66 -6.17
C GLY A 88 0.20 -2.70 -6.28
N ASN A 89 1.05 -2.54 -7.30
CA ASN A 89 2.22 -3.38 -7.55
C ASN A 89 3.54 -2.85 -6.94
N SER A 90 3.44 -1.84 -6.07
CA SER A 90 4.59 -1.13 -5.50
C SER A 90 4.57 -1.20 -3.97
N LEU A 91 5.76 -1.28 -3.37
CA LEU A 91 5.98 -1.09 -1.94
C LEU A 91 6.84 0.16 -1.74
N PHE A 92 6.25 1.17 -1.11
CA PHE A 92 6.93 2.40 -0.73
C PHE A 92 7.47 2.30 0.69
N VAL A 93 8.77 2.53 0.84
CA VAL A 93 9.47 2.46 2.12
C VAL A 93 9.74 3.87 2.61
N TYR A 94 9.29 4.18 3.82
CA TYR A 94 9.47 5.46 4.49
C TYR A 94 10.35 5.31 5.71
N ARG A 95 11.44 6.08 5.77
CA ARG A 95 12.32 6.19 6.94
C ARG A 95 12.11 7.53 7.62
N ALA A 96 11.85 7.52 8.93
CA ALA A 96 11.50 8.73 9.68
C ALA A 96 10.38 9.56 8.99
N LEU A 97 9.36 8.85 8.48
CA LEU A 97 8.23 9.40 7.69
C LEU A 97 8.60 10.05 6.36
N ARG A 98 9.85 9.95 5.90
CA ARG A 98 10.28 10.46 4.59
C ARG A 98 10.38 9.32 3.57
N PRO A 99 9.91 9.52 2.32
CA PRO A 99 10.13 8.55 1.25
C PRO A 99 11.62 8.20 1.14
N PHE A 100 11.93 6.91 1.13
CA PHE A 100 13.31 6.42 1.10
C PHE A 100 13.56 5.49 -0.09
N TYR A 101 12.64 4.56 -0.34
CA TYR A 101 12.81 3.57 -1.40
C TYR A 101 11.46 3.15 -1.99
N LYS A 102 11.45 2.77 -3.27
CA LYS A 102 10.32 2.17 -3.95
C LYS A 102 10.77 0.81 -4.46
N PHE A 103 10.05 -0.23 -4.08
CA PHE A 103 10.15 -1.56 -4.66
C PHE A 103 8.97 -1.78 -5.60
N GLU A 104 9.20 -2.33 -6.78
CA GLU A 104 8.15 -2.77 -7.69
C GLU A 104 8.18 -4.30 -7.77
N ILE A 105 6.99 -4.91 -7.78
CA ILE A 105 6.88 -6.36 -7.96
C ILE A 105 7.45 -6.72 -9.34
N PRO A 106 8.31 -7.74 -9.45
CA PRO A 106 8.82 -8.20 -10.73
C PRO A 106 7.69 -8.52 -11.70
N VAL A 107 7.82 -8.05 -12.94
CA VAL A 107 6.81 -8.33 -13.98
C VAL A 107 6.85 -9.82 -14.33
N THR A 108 5.69 -10.47 -14.25
CA THR A 108 5.54 -11.84 -14.76
C THR A 108 5.64 -11.80 -16.29
N PRO A 109 6.57 -12.56 -16.91
CA PRO A 109 6.64 -12.61 -18.37
C PRO A 109 5.38 -13.28 -18.94
N LEU A 110 5.00 -12.87 -20.15
CA LEU A 110 3.94 -13.53 -20.91
C LEU A 110 4.27 -15.01 -21.14
N LEU A 111 3.26 -15.86 -21.12
CA LEU A 111 3.41 -17.24 -21.56
C LEU A 111 3.77 -17.27 -23.04
N HIS A 112 4.51 -18.31 -23.46
CA HIS A 112 4.92 -18.42 -24.85
C HIS A 112 3.72 -18.49 -25.80
N SER A 113 2.67 -19.22 -25.42
CA SER A 113 1.41 -19.36 -26.14
C SER A 113 0.66 -18.02 -26.27
N GLU A 114 0.59 -17.24 -25.19
CA GLU A 114 0.03 -15.88 -25.22
C GLU A 114 0.83 -14.96 -26.14
N ALA A 115 2.16 -14.98 -26.04
CA ALA A 115 3.03 -14.16 -26.88
C ALA A 115 2.86 -14.49 -28.37
N LEU A 116 2.69 -15.77 -28.73
CA LEU A 116 2.39 -16.20 -30.09
C LEU A 116 1.00 -15.76 -30.55
N ALA A 117 -0.01 -15.83 -29.68
CA ALA A 117 -1.36 -15.35 -29.98
C ALA A 117 -1.34 -13.85 -30.32
N TRP A 118 -0.60 -13.07 -29.53
CA TRP A 118 -0.37 -11.65 -29.76
C TRP A 118 0.40 -11.41 -31.06
N ASP A 119 1.50 -12.11 -31.32
CA ASP A 119 2.25 -11.96 -32.58
C ASP A 119 1.39 -12.25 -33.83
N ARG A 120 0.56 -13.30 -33.78
CA ARG A 120 -0.39 -13.64 -34.86
C ARG A 120 -1.41 -12.55 -35.11
N TYR A 121 -2.01 -11.97 -34.07
CA TYR A 121 -2.99 -10.88 -34.27
C TYR A 121 -2.39 -9.71 -35.04
N TRP A 122 -1.13 -9.34 -34.77
CA TRP A 122 -0.48 -8.22 -35.44
C TRP A 122 -0.15 -8.56 -36.90
N LYS A 123 0.16 -9.82 -37.21
CA LYS A 123 0.51 -10.29 -38.56
C LYS A 123 -0.71 -10.60 -39.43
N ASP A 124 -1.76 -11.17 -38.85
CA ASP A 124 -2.91 -11.72 -39.56
C ASP A 124 -4.08 -10.71 -39.69
N GLY A 125 -3.78 -9.41 -39.59
CA GLY A 125 -4.75 -8.35 -39.84
C GLY A 125 -5.70 -8.06 -38.67
N GLN A 126 -5.27 -8.33 -37.43
CA GLN A 126 -5.96 -7.90 -36.22
C GLN A 126 -7.36 -8.51 -36.03
N GLN A 127 -7.51 -9.78 -36.36
CA GLN A 127 -8.75 -10.52 -36.16
C GLN A 127 -8.97 -10.84 -34.67
N LEU A 128 -9.90 -10.11 -34.04
CA LEU A 128 -10.16 -10.18 -32.60
C LEU A 128 -10.68 -11.56 -32.14
N GLU A 129 -11.59 -12.18 -32.90
CA GLU A 129 -12.16 -13.49 -32.56
C GLU A 129 -11.07 -14.57 -32.47
N THR A 130 -10.14 -14.57 -33.43
CA THR A 130 -9.00 -15.48 -33.47
C THR A 130 -8.05 -15.24 -32.29
N LEU A 131 -7.79 -13.99 -31.92
CA LEU A 131 -6.97 -13.67 -30.75
C LEU A 131 -7.63 -14.17 -29.46
N THR A 132 -8.91 -13.88 -29.25
CA THR A 132 -9.62 -14.33 -28.04
C THR A 132 -9.62 -15.85 -27.93
N SER A 133 -9.86 -16.56 -29.04
CA SER A 133 -9.79 -18.03 -29.05
C SER A 133 -8.39 -18.55 -28.69
N ASN A 134 -7.33 -17.94 -29.21
CA ASN A 134 -5.96 -18.36 -28.93
C ASN A 134 -5.53 -18.06 -27.49
N LEU A 135 -5.94 -16.92 -26.94
CA LEU A 135 -5.66 -16.57 -25.54
C LEU A 135 -6.44 -17.46 -24.56
N GLN A 136 -7.67 -17.85 -24.89
CA GLN A 136 -8.44 -18.78 -24.07
C GLN A 136 -7.76 -20.15 -23.99
N LEU A 137 -7.22 -20.65 -25.11
CA LEU A 137 -6.45 -21.90 -25.13
C LEU A 137 -5.15 -21.80 -24.34
N ALA A 138 -4.47 -20.64 -24.40
CA ALA A 138 -3.25 -20.40 -23.64
C ALA A 138 -3.49 -20.30 -22.12
N ALA A 139 -4.69 -19.92 -21.69
CA ALA A 139 -5.05 -19.83 -20.27
C ALA A 139 -5.32 -21.19 -19.60
N ASP A 140 -5.54 -22.24 -20.41
CA ASP A 140 -5.80 -23.61 -19.95
C ASP A 140 -4.51 -24.46 -19.85
N GLU A 141 -3.33 -23.89 -20.16
CA GLU A 141 -1.98 -24.49 -20.00
C GLU A 141 -1.39 -24.29 -18.59
#